data_AF-A0A435FEU8-F1
#
_entry.id   AF-A0A435FEU8-F1
#
_cell.length_a   1.000
_cell.length_b   1.000
_cell.length_c   1.000
_cell.angle_alpha   90.00
_cell.angle_beta   90.00
_cell.angle_gamma   90.00
#
_symmetry.space_group_name_H-M   'P 1'
#
loop_
_entity.id
_entity.type
_entity.pdbx_description
1 polymer ?
#
loop_
_entity_poly.entity_id
_entity_poly.type
_entity_poly.pdbx_seq_one_letter_code
_entity_poly.pdbx_strand_id
1 'polypeptide(L)' 'AGTVSTKSVPDFSDVKVGAGVGLRYVTPFGPLRIDAAVPLNRDPGDPHFGIYAGIGQAF' A
#
# COMPACT_ATOMS: atom_id res chain seq x y z
N ALA A 1 -7.34 9.69 9.02
CA ALA A 1 -7.47 8.22 9.11
C ALA A 1 -7.68 7.87 10.56
N GLY A 2 -8.72 7.11 10.90
CA GLY A 2 -9.02 6.72 12.28
C GLY A 2 -9.38 5.25 12.32
N THR A 3 -8.71 4.48 13.17
CA THR A 3 -9.06 3.10 13.47
C THR A 3 -9.76 3.07 14.83
N VAL A 4 -10.90 2.39 14.91
CA VAL A 4 -11.60 2.15 16.17
C VAL A 4 -11.31 0.71 16.57
N SER A 5 -10.64 0.50 17.70
CA SER A 5 -10.31 -0.83 18.22
C SER A 5 -10.88 -1.00 19.61
N THR A 6 -11.55 -2.12 19.87
CA THR A 6 -12.33 -2.40 21.10
C THR A 6 -11.49 -3.05 22.22
N LYS A 7 -10.16 -3.01 22.15
CA LYS A 7 -9.25 -3.57 23.18
C LYS A 7 -8.20 -2.55 23.62
N SER A 8 -7.98 -2.46 24.94
CA SER A 8 -7.08 -1.52 25.63
C SER A 8 -5.57 -1.82 25.51
N VAL A 9 -5.18 -2.83 24.72
CA VAL A 9 -3.77 -3.10 24.40
C VAL A 9 -3.68 -3.40 22.91
N PRO A 10 -2.78 -2.74 22.15
CA PRO A 10 -2.48 -3.15 20.78
C PRO A 10 -1.88 -4.55 20.85
N ASP A 11 -2.58 -5.54 20.32
CA ASP A 11 -1.98 -6.84 20.08
C ASP A 11 -1.01 -6.67 18.90
N PHE A 12 0.29 -6.79 19.17
CA PHE A 12 1.32 -6.69 18.12
C PHE A 12 1.38 -7.95 17.25
N SER A 13 0.61 -8.99 17.58
CA SER A 13 0.54 -10.24 16.82
C SER A 13 -0.08 -10.06 15.43
N ASP A 14 -0.88 -9.00 15.22
CA ASP A 14 -1.54 -8.70 13.94
C ASP A 14 -0.84 -7.61 13.11
N VAL A 15 0.39 -7.22 13.48
CA VAL A 15 1.12 -6.16 12.75
C VAL A 15 1.54 -6.68 11.38
N LYS A 16 0.90 -6.19 10.31
CA LYS A 16 1.28 -6.52 8.93
C LYS A 16 2.35 -5.56 8.39
N VAL A 17 3.46 -6.11 7.92
CA VAL A 17 4.58 -5.40 7.29
C VAL A 17 4.68 -5.78 5.82
N GLY A 18 5.05 -4.84 4.97
CA GLY A 18 5.22 -5.03 3.54
C GLY A 18 6.33 -4.17 2.98
N ALA A 19 6.92 -4.61 1.87
CA ALA A 19 7.91 -3.86 1.12
C ALA A 19 7.34 -3.53 -0.26
N GLY A 20 7.64 -2.35 -0.78
CA GLY A 20 7.19 -1.96 -2.11
C GLY A 20 8.19 -1.07 -2.84
N VAL A 21 8.03 -1.04 -4.16
CA VAL A 21 8.81 -0.23 -5.09
C VAL A 21 7.86 0.67 -5.88
N GLY A 22 8.23 1.94 -5.98
CA GLY A 22 7.45 2.97 -6.65
C GLY A 22 8.21 3.58 -7.82
N LEU A 23 7.52 3.74 -8.94
CA LEU A 23 7.99 4.44 -10.13
C LEU A 23 7.11 5.66 -10.38
N ARG A 24 7.77 6.80 -10.57
CA ARG A 24 7.11 8.05 -10.94
C ARG A 24 7.64 8.54 -12.27
N TYR A 25 6.73 8.73 -13.22
CA TYR A 25 7.05 9.22 -14.55
C TYR A 25 6.27 10.49 -14.86
N VAL A 26 6.94 11.50 -15.42
CA VAL A 26 6.30 12.76 -15.80
C VAL A 26 6.01 12.70 -17.29
N THR A 27 4.73 12.62 -17.66
CA THR A 27 4.31 12.69 -19.05
C THR A 27 3.87 14.13 -19.38
N PRO A 28 3.75 14.50 -20.67
CA PRO A 28 3.24 15.80 -21.08
C PRO A 28 1.80 16.10 -20.61
N PHE A 29 1.05 15.06 -20.22
CA PHE A 29 -0.33 15.14 -19.75
C PHE A 29 -0.47 14.89 -18.24
N GLY A 30 0.64 14.83 -17.49
CA GLY A 30 0.63 14.77 -16.03
C GLY A 30 1.55 13.70 -15.43
N PRO A 31 1.70 13.68 -14.09
CA PRO A 31 2.52 12.69 -13.41
C PRO A 31 1.80 11.34 -13.33
N LEU A 32 2.41 10.30 -13.90
CA LEU A 32 2.02 8.90 -13.73
C LEU A 32 2.78 8.29 -12.54
N ARG A 33 2.06 7.56 -11.68
CA ARG A 33 2.64 6.79 -10.58
C ARG A 33 2.24 5.34 -10.67
N ILE A 34 3.23 4.46 -10.52
CA ILE A 34 3.05 3.01 -10.50
C ILE A 34 3.81 2.50 -9.30
N ASP A 35 3.11 1.91 -8.35
CA ASP A 35 3.69 1.37 -7.12
C ASP A 35 3.29 -0.10 -7.00
N ALA A 36 4.26 -0.97 -6.71
CA ALA A 36 4.05 -2.39 -6.48
C ALA A 36 4.55 -2.74 -5.08
N ALA A 37 3.74 -3.44 -4.30
CA ALA A 37 4.07 -3.83 -2.94
C ALA A 37 3.81 -5.33 -2.71
N VAL A 38 4.65 -5.94 -1.87
CA VAL A 38 4.53 -7.33 -1.42
C VAL A 38 4.49 -7.37 0.11
N PRO A 39 3.55 -8.11 0.72
CA PRO A 39 3.53 -8.31 2.16
C PRO A 39 4.70 -9.20 2.59
N LEU A 40 5.40 -8.81 3.64
CA LEU A 40 6.54 -9.54 4.23
C LEU A 40 6.09 -10.52 5.32
N ASN A 41 4.99 -10.25 6.03
CA ASN A 41 4.35 -11.24 6.92
C ASN A 41 2.89 -11.51 6.50
N ARG A 42 2.76 -12.48 5.61
CA ARG A 42 1.48 -12.83 4.99
C ARG A 42 0.80 -13.95 5.76
N ASP A 43 -0.49 -13.80 6.04
CA ASP A 43 -1.29 -14.88 6.64
C ASP A 43 -1.86 -15.83 5.57
N PRO A 44 -2.24 -17.08 5.95
CA PRO A 44 -2.90 -18.00 5.05
C PRO A 44 -4.24 -17.43 4.55
N GLY A 45 -4.24 -16.85 3.35
CA GLY A 45 -5.41 -16.24 2.72
C GLY A 45 -5.19 -14.82 2.17
N ASP A 46 -4.11 -14.15 2.59
CA ASP A 46 -3.81 -12.78 2.13
C ASP A 46 -3.36 -12.75 0.65
N PRO A 47 -3.45 -11.62 -0.07
CA PRO A 47 -2.88 -11.48 -1.42
C PRO A 47 -1.35 -11.58 -1.44
N HIS A 48 -0.77 -12.11 -2.51
CA HIS A 48 0.70 -12.25 -2.65
C HIS A 48 1.41 -10.96 -3.05
N PHE A 49 0.70 -10.04 -3.71
CA PHE A 49 1.24 -8.76 -4.18
C PHE A 49 0.08 -7.78 -4.40
N GLY A 50 0.36 -6.49 -4.27
CA GLY A 50 -0.54 -5.39 -4.58
C GLY A 50 0.09 -4.47 -5.61
N ILE A 51 -0.69 -4.09 -6.62
CA ILE A 51 -0.29 -3.09 -7.61
C ILE A 51 -1.22 -1.90 -7.47
N TYR A 52 -0.63 -0.71 -7.37
CA TYR A 52 -1.33 0.56 -7.34
C TYR A 52 -0.86 1.40 -8.54
N ALA A 53 -1.80 1.96 -9.28
CA ALA A 53 -1.53 2.87 -10.37
C ALA A 53 -2.38 4.13 -10.20
N GLY A 54 -1.75 5.29 -10.28
CA GLY A 54 -2.40 6.59 -10.12
C GLY A 54 -1.99 7.54 -11.25
N ILE A 55 -2.97 8.18 -11.88
CA ILE A 55 -2.76 9.28 -12.81
C ILE A 55 -3.01 10.56 -12.00
N GLY A 56 -1.99 11.39 -11.82
CA GLY A 56 -2.14 12.69 -11.18
C GLY A 56 -2.95 13.63 -12.07
N GLN A 57 -3.87 14.38 -11.46
CA GLN A 57 -4.75 15.32 -12.16
C GLN A 57 -3.93 16.31 -13.01
N ALA A 58 -4.23 16.34 -14.31
CA ALA A 58 -3.72 17.34 -15.25
C ALA A 58 -4.55 18.61 -15.09
N PHE A 59 -3.88 19.75 -14.89
CA PHE A 59 -4.48 21.07 -14.70
C PHE A 59 -5.01 21.66 -16.01
#